data_AF-A0A942BPY6-F1
#
_entry.id   AF-A0A942BPY6-F1
#
_cell.length_a   1.000
_cell.length_b   1.000
_cell.length_c   1.000
_cell.angle_alpha   90.00
_cell.angle_beta   90.00
_cell.angle_gamma   90.00
#
_symmetry.space_group_name_H-M   'P 1'
#
loop_
_entity.id
_entity.type
_entity.pdbx_description
1 polymer ?
#
loop_
_entity_poly.entity_id
_entity_poly.type
_entity_poly.pdbx_seq_one_letter_code
_entity_poly.pdbx_strand_id
1 'polypeptide(L)'
;MKLLQTESAISLAFSAYRQWGPIRNKPPLERIRVELPDATQEQVDGWLVEFKKIHQLMWEISQQGGSFKLGDEEVSRILTEAFPFLSGKGLKGAIYDLNWDAWHEGLDK
;
A
#
# COMPACT_ATOMS: atom_id res chain seq x y z
N MET A 1 1.45 27.17 -5.25
CA MET A 1 2.75 26.49 -5.12
C MET A 1 2.46 25.03 -4.73
N LYS A 2 2.41 24.10 -5.69
CA LYS A 2 2.19 22.67 -5.38
C LYS A 2 3.48 22.16 -4.75
N LEU A 3 3.49 21.97 -3.44
CA LEU A 3 4.52 21.18 -2.78
C LEU A 3 4.43 19.78 -3.40
N LEU A 4 5.40 19.44 -4.25
CA LEU A 4 5.67 18.05 -4.59
C LEU A 4 6.08 17.40 -3.26
N GLN A 5 5.12 16.85 -2.52
CA GLN A 5 5.41 16.03 -1.37
C GLN A 5 6.27 14.87 -1.89
N THR A 6 7.56 14.90 -1.57
CA THR A 6 8.44 13.76 -1.78
C THR A 6 7.78 12.56 -1.09
N GLU A 7 7.51 11.50 -1.84
CA GLU A 7 6.89 10.30 -1.29
C GLU A 7 7.74 9.77 -0.12
N SER A 8 7.09 9.42 0.99
CA SER A 8 7.81 8.97 2.18
C SER A 8 8.53 7.65 1.90
N ALA A 9 9.69 7.42 2.55
CA ALA A 9 10.44 6.17 2.40
C ALA A 9 9.58 4.95 2.75
N ILE A 10 8.73 5.05 3.78
CA ILE A 10 7.81 3.98 4.17
C ILE A 10 6.71 3.72 3.11
N SER A 11 6.23 4.75 2.41
CA SER A 11 5.26 4.57 1.30
C SER A 11 5.90 3.90 0.09
N LEU A 12 7.13 4.31 -0.26
CA LEU A 12 7.92 3.66 -1.32
C LEU A 12 8.25 2.21 -0.94
N ALA A 13 8.62 1.96 0.31
CA ALA A 13 8.87 0.62 0.83
C ALA A 13 7.62 -0.26 0.75
N PHE A 14 6.44 0.29 1.07
CA PHE A 14 5.17 -0.43 0.95
C PHE A 14 4.87 -0.80 -0.51
N SER A 15 5.06 0.15 -1.43
CA SER A 15 4.95 -0.10 -2.88
C SER A 15 5.88 -1.22 -3.35
N ALA A 16 7.15 -1.21 -2.93
CA ALA A 16 8.13 -2.26 -3.26
C ALA A 16 7.78 -3.61 -2.62
N TYR A 17 7.27 -3.59 -1.38
CA TYR A 17 6.81 -4.78 -0.66
C TYR A 17 5.65 -5.47 -1.40
N ARG A 18 4.73 -4.71 -1.99
CA ARG A 18 3.55 -5.25 -2.70
C ARG A 18 3.70 -5.43 -4.21
N GLN A 19 4.85 -5.04 -4.77
CA GLN A 19 5.04 -4.97 -6.21
C GLN A 19 4.65 -6.25 -6.97
N TRP A 20 3.80 -6.07 -7.99
CA TRP A 20 3.44 -7.06 -8.98
C TRP A 20 4.40 -7.01 -10.19
N GLY A 21 4.45 -8.10 -10.99
CA GLY A 21 5.25 -8.16 -12.21
C GLY A 21 6.60 -8.90 -12.07
N PRO A 22 7.57 -8.69 -12.98
CA PRO A 22 8.78 -9.51 -13.09
C PRO A 22 9.66 -9.54 -11.83
N ILE A 23 9.60 -8.47 -11.01
CA ILE A 23 10.36 -8.34 -9.76
C ILE A 23 9.72 -9.17 -8.63
N ARG A 24 8.47 -9.64 -8.77
CA ARG A 24 7.77 -10.49 -7.79
C ARG A 24 8.54 -11.78 -7.46
N ASN A 25 9.41 -12.23 -8.38
CA ASN A 25 10.26 -13.40 -8.18
C ASN A 25 11.29 -13.24 -7.04
N LYS A 26 11.55 -12.00 -6.61
CA LYS A 26 12.41 -11.71 -5.44
C LYS A 26 11.59 -11.70 -4.15
N PRO A 27 12.12 -12.17 -3.01
CA PRO A 27 11.51 -11.99 -1.70
C PRO A 27 11.15 -10.52 -1.40
N PRO A 28 10.05 -10.24 -0.66
CA PRO A 28 9.60 -8.86 -0.40
C PRO A 28 10.67 -7.95 0.21
N LEU A 29 11.51 -8.47 1.11
CA LEU A 29 12.61 -7.72 1.71
C LEU A 29 13.69 -7.33 0.70
N GLU A 30 14.00 -8.19 -0.26
CA GLU A 30 14.94 -7.87 -1.32
C GLU A 30 14.40 -6.78 -2.23
N ARG A 31 13.08 -6.74 -2.47
CA ARG A 31 12.45 -5.67 -3.24
C ARG A 31 12.58 -4.32 -2.54
N ILE A 32 12.33 -4.28 -1.24
CA ILE A 32 12.52 -3.06 -0.42
C ILE A 32 13.97 -2.58 -0.53
N ARG A 33 14.95 -3.48 -0.38
CA ARG A 33 16.38 -3.12 -0.45
C ARG A 33 16.84 -2.67 -1.84
N VAL A 34 16.15 -3.08 -2.91
CA VAL A 34 16.43 -2.59 -4.27
C VAL A 34 15.93 -1.16 -4.44
N GLU A 35 14.74 -0.83 -3.93
CA GLU A 35 14.16 0.51 -4.03
C GLU A 35 14.79 1.49 -3.02
N LEU A 36 15.15 0.99 -1.83
CA LEU A 36 15.68 1.76 -0.71
C LEU A 36 16.95 1.09 -0.16
N PRO A 37 18.08 1.21 -0.89
CA PRO A 37 19.33 0.54 -0.53
C PRO A 37 19.91 1.02 0.79
N ASP A 38 19.63 2.26 1.19
CA ASP A 38 20.12 2.87 2.44
C ASP A 38 19.23 2.59 3.66
N ALA A 39 18.14 1.83 3.49
CA ALA A 39 17.25 1.49 4.61
C ALA A 39 17.94 0.55 5.59
N THR A 40 17.95 0.91 6.87
CA THR A 40 18.49 0.06 7.93
C THR A 40 17.55 -1.11 8.21
N GLN A 41 18.08 -2.20 8.79
CA GLN A 41 17.25 -3.34 9.16
C GLN A 41 16.16 -2.95 10.18
N GLU A 42 16.50 -2.08 11.14
CA GLU A 42 15.54 -1.55 12.12
C GLU A 42 14.39 -0.76 11.47
N GLN A 43 14.70 0.06 10.47
CA GLN A 43 13.66 0.78 9.71
C GLN A 43 12.74 -0.21 8.98
N VAL A 44 13.32 -1.20 8.31
CA VAL A 44 12.55 -2.22 7.57
C VAL A 44 11.67 -3.02 8.52
N ASP A 45 12.18 -3.46 9.66
CA ASP A 45 11.40 -4.19 10.67
C ASP A 45 10.25 -3.34 11.21
N GLY A 46 10.49 -2.05 11.47
CA GLY A 46 9.44 -1.10 11.85
C GLY A 46 8.39 -0.93 10.76
N TRP A 47 8.79 -0.83 9.49
CA TRP A 47 7.85 -0.72 8.37
C TRP A 47 6.99 -1.97 8.19
N LEU A 48 7.55 -3.18 8.38
CA LEU A 48 6.78 -4.41 8.30
C LEU A 48 5.63 -4.47 9.32
N VAL A 49 5.79 -3.85 10.48
CA VAL A 49 4.71 -3.72 11.48
C VAL A 49 3.58 -2.85 10.94
N GLU A 50 3.91 -1.71 10.35
CA GLU A 50 2.93 -0.82 9.72
C GLU A 50 2.25 -1.46 8.50
N PHE A 51 2.98 -2.23 7.69
CA PHE A 51 2.44 -2.90 6.51
C PHE A 51 1.35 -3.92 6.88
N LYS A 52 1.51 -4.62 8.02
CA LYS A 52 0.46 -5.52 8.53
C LYS A 52 -0.82 -4.76 8.86
N LYS A 53 -0.72 -3.58 9.46
CA LYS A 53 -1.87 -2.73 9.77
C LYS A 53 -2.55 -2.22 8.49
N ILE A 54 -1.75 -1.80 7.51
CA ILE A 54 -2.26 -1.38 6.19
C ILE A 54 -3.02 -2.53 5.52
N HIS A 55 -2.45 -3.74 5.50
CA HIS A 55 -3.13 -4.91 4.94
C HIS A 55 -4.43 -5.26 5.63
N GLN A 56 -4.46 -5.17 6.96
CA GLN A 56 -5.68 -5.40 7.72
C GLN A 56 -6.77 -4.42 7.32
N LEU A 57 -6.47 -3.12 7.25
CA LEU A 57 -7.43 -2.10 6.84
C LEU A 57 -7.86 -2.27 5.37
N MET A 58 -6.93 -2.57 4.47
CA MET A 58 -7.25 -2.86 3.06
C MET A 58 -8.25 -4.01 2.93
N TRP A 59 -8.06 -5.08 3.71
CA TRP A 59 -8.98 -6.20 3.73
C TRP A 59 -10.37 -5.81 4.26
N GLU A 60 -10.44 -5.01 5.32
CA GLU A 60 -11.70 -4.49 5.87
C GLU A 60 -12.45 -3.59 4.87
N ILE A 61 -11.73 -2.78 4.09
CA ILE A 61 -12.30 -1.97 3.01
C ILE A 61 -12.78 -2.88 1.87
N SER A 62 -12.02 -3.93 1.54
CA SER A 62 -12.40 -4.90 0.50
C SER A 62 -13.71 -5.62 0.83
N GLN A 63 -13.90 -6.00 2.10
CA GLN A 63 -15.16 -6.58 2.61
C GLN A 63 -16.38 -5.66 2.45
N GLN A 64 -16.15 -4.36 2.36
CA GLN A 64 -17.20 -3.37 2.10
C GLN A 64 -17.41 -3.11 0.59
N GLY A 65 -16.73 -3.86 -0.27
CA GLY A 65 -16.81 -3.76 -1.73
C GLY A 65 -15.82 -2.79 -2.37
N GLY A 66 -14.79 -2.37 -1.63
CA GLY A 66 -13.72 -1.53 -2.16
C GLY A 66 -14.20 -0.20 -2.74
N SER A 67 -13.43 0.33 -3.69
CA SER A 67 -13.78 1.55 -4.42
C SER A 67 -15.08 1.43 -5.21
N PHE A 68 -15.50 0.22 -5.60
CA PHE A 68 -16.72 0.05 -6.38
C PHE A 68 -17.97 0.48 -5.60
N LYS A 69 -18.04 0.15 -4.30
CA LYS A 69 -19.15 0.54 -3.42
C LYS A 69 -18.91 1.85 -2.67
N LEU A 70 -17.67 2.12 -2.27
CA LEU A 70 -17.34 3.27 -1.42
C LEU A 70 -16.94 4.52 -2.21
N GLY A 71 -16.42 4.35 -3.44
CA GLY A 71 -15.83 5.41 -4.25
C GLY A 71 -14.33 5.62 -3.98
N ASP A 72 -13.58 5.96 -5.03
CA ASP A 72 -12.11 6.12 -4.95
C ASP A 72 -11.66 7.21 -3.97
N GLU A 73 -12.38 8.33 -3.93
CA GLU A 73 -12.05 9.46 -3.03
C GLU A 73 -12.19 9.05 -1.56
N GLU A 74 -13.23 8.30 -1.23
CA GLU A 74 -13.51 7.85 0.13
C GLU A 74 -12.49 6.79 0.57
N VAL A 75 -12.18 5.82 -0.28
CA VAL A 75 -11.13 4.83 0.00
C VAL A 75 -9.77 5.51 0.21
N SER A 76 -9.43 6.47 -0.66
CA SER A 76 -8.21 7.26 -0.50
C SER A 76 -8.20 8.04 0.82
N ARG A 77 -9.33 8.64 1.20
CA ARG A 77 -9.48 9.38 2.46
C ARG A 77 -9.27 8.46 3.67
N ILE A 78 -9.95 7.32 3.72
CA ILE A 78 -9.82 6.32 4.80
C ILE A 78 -8.36 5.88 4.96
N LEU A 79 -7.69 5.53 3.85
CA LEU A 79 -6.30 5.07 3.89
C LEU A 79 -5.33 6.16 4.35
N THR A 80 -5.51 7.40 3.89
CA THR A 80 -4.61 8.51 4.22
C THR A 80 -4.86 9.09 5.62
N GLU A 81 -6.08 9.02 6.14
CA GLU A 81 -6.39 9.36 7.54
C GLU A 81 -5.78 8.33 8.50
N ALA A 82 -5.88 7.04 8.18
CA ALA A 82 -5.30 5.97 9.00
C ALA A 82 -3.76 5.95 8.91
N PHE A 83 -3.21 6.22 7.72
CA PHE A 83 -1.77 6.17 7.45
C PHE A 83 -1.31 7.44 6.71
N PRO A 84 -1.04 8.56 7.43
CA PRO A 84 -0.68 9.84 6.81
C PRO A 84 0.58 9.82 5.94
N PHE A 85 1.44 8.80 6.11
CA PHE A 85 2.63 8.61 5.28
C PHE A 85 2.34 7.94 3.94
N LEU A 86 1.21 7.24 3.81
CA LEU A 86 0.82 6.46 2.64
C LEU A 86 0.35 7.40 1.53
N SER A 87 1.15 7.51 0.48
CA SER A 87 0.96 8.50 -0.58
C SER A 87 1.48 7.96 -1.92
N GLY A 88 1.43 8.76 -2.99
CA GLY A 88 2.13 8.45 -4.24
C GLY A 88 1.88 7.03 -4.79
N LYS A 89 2.96 6.27 -5.02
CA LYS A 89 2.89 4.90 -5.52
C LYS A 89 2.33 3.94 -4.48
N GLY A 90 2.70 4.09 -3.21
CA GLY A 90 2.21 3.25 -2.12
C GLY A 90 0.68 3.28 -1.99
N LEU A 91 0.09 4.47 -2.00
CA LEU A 91 -1.37 4.64 -1.95
C LEU A 91 -2.07 4.04 -3.17
N LYS A 92 -1.56 4.32 -4.37
CA LYS A 92 -2.14 3.76 -5.61
C LYS A 92 -2.08 2.23 -5.62
N GLY A 93 -0.97 1.66 -5.14
CA GLY A 93 -0.82 0.21 -4.97
C GLY A 93 -1.83 -0.37 -3.97
N ALA A 94 -2.01 0.28 -2.82
CA ALA A 94 -3.01 -0.14 -1.83
C ALA A 94 -4.44 -0.17 -2.42
N ILE A 95 -4.83 0.88 -3.14
CA ILE A 95 -6.15 0.99 -3.77
C ILE A 95 -6.34 -0.06 -4.87
N TYR A 96 -5.31 -0.31 -5.68
CA TYR A 96 -5.38 -1.37 -6.68
C TYR A 96 -5.57 -2.75 -6.04
N ASP A 97 -4.76 -3.06 -5.03
CA ASP A 97 -4.76 -4.36 -4.37
C ASP A 97 -6.07 -4.65 -3.63
N LEU A 98 -6.60 -3.68 -2.88
CA LEU A 98 -7.87 -3.88 -2.17
C LEU A 98 -9.05 -4.07 -3.15
N ASN A 99 -9.01 -3.41 -4.31
CA ASN A 99 -10.05 -3.59 -5.33
C ASN A 99 -9.90 -4.94 -6.03
N TRP A 100 -8.67 -5.40 -6.25
CA TRP A 100 -8.41 -6.74 -6.72
C TRP A 100 -8.95 -7.80 -5.75
N ASP A 101 -8.69 -7.64 -4.45
CA ASP A 101 -9.19 -8.54 -3.42
C ASP A 101 -10.73 -8.51 -3.37
N ALA A 102 -11.35 -7.32 -3.42
CA ALA A 102 -12.81 -7.18 -3.44
C ALA A 102 -13.45 -7.89 -4.65
N TRP A 103 -12.89 -7.71 -5.84
CA TRP A 103 -13.35 -8.36 -7.06
C TRP A 103 -13.14 -9.88 -7.02
N HIS A 104 -11.95 -10.32 -6.59
CA HIS A 104 -11.58 -11.73 -6.55
C HIS A 104 -12.50 -12.54 -5.63
N GLU A 105 -12.86 -11.96 -4.49
CA GLU A 105 -13.75 -12.56 -3.49
C GLU A 105 -15.25 -12.31 -3.80
N GLY A 106 -15.57 -11.52 -4.82
CA GLY A 106 -16.94 -11.17 -5.20
C GLY A 106 -17.68 -10.25 -4.22
N LEU A 107 -16.92 -9.46 -3.45
CA LEU A 107 -17.40 -8.50 -2.45
C LEU A 107 -17.86 -7.17 -3.09
N ASP A 108 -17.46 -6.92 -4.32
CA ASP A 108 -17.81 -5.75 -5.13
C ASP A 108 -19.18 -5.87 -5.84
N LYS A 109 -19.88 -6.99 -5.69
CA LYS A 109 -21.19 -7.23 -6.32
C LYS A 109 -22.36 -6.61 -5.56
#